data_AF-A0A0G1V2D6-F1
#
_entry.id   AF-A0A0G1V2D6-F1
#
_cell.length_a   1.000
_cell.length_b   1.000
_cell.length_c   1.000
_cell.angle_alpha   90.00
_cell.angle_beta   90.00
_cell.angle_gamma   90.00
#
_symmetry.space_group_name_H-M   'P 1'
#
loop_
_entity.id
_entity.type
_entity.pdbx_description
1 polymer ?
#
loop_
_entity_poly.entity_id
_entity_poly.type
_entity_poly.pdbx_seq_one_letter_code
_entity_poly.pdbx_strand_id
1 'polypeptide(L)'
;MDETTTPTQEGGQVGVTTQPTPVPPPQPQVSPGPPISQEQVPPPLPDTPGKKNPILWIAITLFVLALLAGGAYVVLNTGLLTKEKACTQEVMVCPDGTSVARVGPNCEFAPCPTPLLTPEPTLEATPAESPSPTPTATGSATPTASPSVSPSPIP
;
A
#
# COMPACT_ATOMS: atom_id res chain seq x y z
N MET A 1 -53.86 1.36 5.87
CA MET A 1 -54.29 1.83 4.55
C MET A 1 -53.00 2.31 3.90
N ASP A 2 -52.17 1.45 3.34
CA ASP A 2 -52.47 0.54 2.21
C ASP A 2 -51.43 -0.61 2.16
N GLU A 3 -51.75 -1.65 1.39
CA GLU A 3 -51.23 -3.02 1.29
C GLU A 3 -49.73 -3.16 0.93
N THR A 4 -48.99 -4.13 1.47
CA THR A 4 -48.84 -5.54 0.99
C THR A 4 -48.69 -5.66 -0.53
N THR A 5 -47.56 -6.18 -1.01
CA THR A 5 -47.50 -7.31 -1.96
C THR A 5 -46.07 -7.56 -2.45
N THR A 6 -45.53 -8.66 -1.95
CA THR A 6 -44.44 -9.46 -2.53
C THR A 6 -44.84 -10.02 -3.89
N PRO A 7 -43.96 -9.97 -4.91
CA PRO A 7 -44.05 -10.94 -6.00
C PRO A 7 -43.01 -12.05 -5.81
N THR A 8 -43.49 -13.18 -5.27
CA THR A 8 -42.93 -14.51 -5.45
C THR A 8 -43.09 -14.85 -6.93
N GLN A 9 -41.99 -15.13 -7.65
CA GLN A 9 -42.13 -15.66 -9.00
C GLN A 9 -42.21 -17.18 -8.98
N GLU A 10 -43.31 -17.62 -9.58
CA GLU A 10 -43.85 -18.96 -9.75
C GLU A 10 -43.12 -19.73 -10.86
N GLY A 11 -43.20 -21.06 -10.81
CA GLY A 11 -42.36 -21.98 -11.55
C GLY A 11 -42.58 -22.04 -13.07
N GLY A 12 -41.49 -22.34 -13.77
CA GLY A 12 -41.50 -22.85 -15.13
C GLY A 12 -41.04 -24.30 -15.15
N GLN A 13 -41.99 -25.24 -15.15
CA GLN A 13 -41.73 -26.65 -15.43
C GLN A 13 -41.46 -26.82 -16.93
N VAL A 14 -40.21 -27.09 -17.30
CA VAL A 14 -39.84 -27.58 -18.64
C VAL A 14 -39.72 -29.10 -18.58
N GLY A 15 -40.38 -29.75 -19.55
CA GLY A 15 -40.81 -31.15 -19.51
C GLY A 15 -39.70 -32.19 -19.33
N VAL A 16 -40.03 -33.20 -18.53
CA VAL A 16 -39.30 -34.46 -18.42
C VAL A 16 -39.56 -35.26 -19.70
N THR A 17 -38.65 -35.16 -20.67
CA THR A 17 -38.60 -36.11 -21.80
C THR A 17 -37.87 -37.36 -21.32
N THR A 18 -38.63 -38.37 -20.90
CA THR A 18 -38.12 -39.69 -20.52
C THR A 18 -37.60 -40.41 -21.77
N GLN A 19 -36.30 -40.27 -22.05
CA GLN A 19 -35.63 -41.06 -23.07
C GLN A 19 -35.33 -42.47 -22.53
N PRO A 20 -35.75 -43.56 -23.19
CA PRO A 20 -35.42 -44.91 -22.75
C PRO A 20 -33.91 -45.15 -22.96
N THR A 21 -33.18 -45.31 -21.86
CA THR A 21 -31.75 -45.65 -21.89
C THR A 21 -31.56 -47.09 -22.40
N PRO A 22 -30.65 -47.35 -23.37
CA PRO A 22 -30.30 -48.70 -23.78
C PRO A 22 -29.64 -49.46 -22.63
N VAL A 23 -30.15 -50.65 -22.32
CA VAL A 23 -29.53 -51.56 -21.34
C VAL A 23 -28.21 -52.09 -21.92
N PRO A 24 -27.05 -51.85 -21.27
CA PRO A 24 -25.79 -52.43 -21.73
C PRO A 24 -25.73 -53.95 -21.42
N PRO A 25 -25.09 -54.75 -22.27
CA PRO A 25 -24.96 -56.20 -22.07
C PRO A 25 -24.14 -56.53 -20.81
N PRO A 26 -24.39 -57.69 -20.16
CA PRO A 26 -23.67 -58.09 -18.96
C PRO A 26 -22.18 -58.25 -19.24
N GLN A 27 -21.35 -57.48 -18.53
CA GLN A 27 -19.89 -57.57 -18.64
C GLN A 27 -19.36 -58.81 -17.89
N PRO A 28 -18.35 -59.52 -18.43
CA PRO A 28 -17.68 -60.61 -17.73
C PRO A 28 -17.06 -60.12 -16.42
N GLN A 29 -17.33 -60.83 -15.32
CA GLN A 29 -16.78 -60.52 -14.00
C GLN A 29 -15.25 -60.72 -14.02
N VAL A 30 -14.49 -59.64 -13.87
CA VAL A 30 -13.04 -59.70 -13.66
C VAL A 30 -12.80 -60.07 -12.20
N SER A 31 -12.23 -61.25 -11.96
CA SER A 31 -11.84 -61.72 -10.63
C SER A 31 -10.75 -60.80 -10.05
N PRO A 32 -10.89 -60.29 -8.81
CA PRO A 32 -9.82 -59.55 -8.15
C PRO A 32 -8.60 -60.45 -7.98
N GLY A 33 -7.45 -60.02 -8.51
CA GLY A 33 -6.18 -60.66 -8.22
C GLY A 33 -5.78 -60.49 -6.74
N PRO A 34 -4.86 -61.32 -6.23
CA PRO A 34 -4.41 -61.23 -4.84
C PRO A 34 -3.75 -59.87 -4.55
N PRO A 35 -3.86 -59.36 -3.30
CA PRO A 35 -3.22 -58.11 -2.92
C PRO A 35 -1.70 -58.26 -3.03
N ILE A 36 -1.06 -57.43 -3.85
CA ILE A 36 0.39 -57.27 -3.83
C ILE A 36 0.74 -56.61 -2.49
N SER A 37 1.40 -57.37 -1.61
CA SER A 37 2.03 -56.86 -0.40
C SER A 37 2.96 -55.71 -0.78
N GLN A 38 2.59 -54.51 -0.32
CA GLN A 38 3.39 -53.30 -0.47
C GLN A 38 4.65 -53.47 0.39
N GLU A 39 5.80 -53.63 -0.27
CA GLU A 39 7.11 -53.54 0.36
C GLU A 39 7.23 -52.16 1.03
N GLN A 40 7.47 -52.17 2.34
CA GLN A 40 7.50 -50.99 3.18
C GLN A 40 8.72 -50.13 2.85
N VAL A 41 8.50 -48.99 2.20
CA VAL A 41 9.54 -47.98 2.02
C VAL A 41 9.88 -47.40 3.40
N PRO A 42 11.12 -47.55 3.92
CA PRO A 42 11.48 -46.97 5.20
C PRO A 42 11.36 -45.44 5.14
N PRO A 43 10.97 -44.77 6.24
CA PRO A 43 10.85 -43.33 6.27
C PRO A 43 12.19 -42.66 5.92
N PRO A 44 12.18 -41.55 5.16
CA PRO A 44 13.40 -40.80 4.86
C PRO A 44 14.06 -40.39 6.19
N LEU A 45 15.36 -40.68 6.34
CA LEU A 45 16.11 -40.27 7.53
C LEU A 45 16.02 -38.75 7.70
N PRO A 46 15.87 -38.23 8.93
CA PRO A 46 15.92 -36.80 9.18
C PRO A 46 17.31 -36.27 8.82
N ASP A 47 17.35 -35.30 7.91
CA ASP A 47 18.56 -34.58 7.52
C ASP A 47 19.26 -34.06 8.77
N THR A 48 20.48 -34.54 9.01
CA THR A 48 21.26 -34.12 10.17
C THR A 48 21.62 -32.65 9.99
N PRO A 49 21.30 -31.76 10.95
CA PRO A 49 21.56 -30.34 10.80
C PRO A 49 23.06 -30.10 10.71
N GLY A 50 23.49 -29.48 9.60
CA GLY A 50 24.88 -29.27 9.25
C GLY A 50 25.70 -28.67 10.40
N LYS A 51 26.88 -29.25 10.61
CA LYS A 51 27.89 -28.75 11.55
C LYS A 51 28.20 -27.29 11.20
N LYS A 52 27.62 -26.39 11.97
CA LYS A 52 27.89 -24.96 11.87
C LYS A 52 29.36 -24.70 12.19
N ASN A 53 30.12 -24.29 11.17
CA ASN A 53 31.50 -23.86 11.35
C ASN A 53 31.51 -22.69 12.36
N PRO A 54 32.14 -22.85 13.54
CA PRO A 54 32.07 -21.83 14.59
C PRO A 54 32.64 -20.50 14.11
N ILE A 55 33.62 -20.55 13.20
CA ILE A 55 34.20 -19.40 12.51
C ILE A 55 33.13 -18.61 11.73
N LEU A 56 32.21 -19.31 11.05
CA LEU A 56 31.11 -18.66 10.31
C LEU A 56 30.16 -17.94 11.26
N TRP A 57 29.84 -18.55 12.41
CA TRP A 57 28.99 -17.91 13.41
C TRP A 57 29.66 -16.70 14.06
N ILE A 58 30.96 -16.80 14.38
CA ILE A 58 31.72 -15.67 14.92
C ILE A 58 31.74 -14.51 13.92
N ALA A 59 32.01 -14.79 12.65
CA ALA A 59 31.99 -13.77 11.59
C ALA A 59 30.62 -13.10 11.43
N ILE A 60 29.53 -13.89 11.42
CA ILE A 60 28.16 -13.36 11.35
C ILE A 60 27.85 -12.49 12.58
N THR A 61 28.19 -12.95 13.79
CA THR A 61 27.93 -12.16 15.01
C THR A 61 28.73 -10.86 15.04
N LEU A 62 30.00 -10.87 14.61
CA LEU A 62 30.81 -9.65 14.52
C LEU A 62 30.29 -8.69 13.48
N PHE A 63 29.88 -9.18 12.31
CA PHE A 63 29.31 -8.35 11.27
C PHE A 63 28.00 -7.70 11.70
N VAL A 64 27.10 -8.46 12.32
CA VAL A 64 25.84 -7.93 12.86
C VAL A 64 26.11 -6.90 13.97
N LEU A 65 27.06 -7.17 14.88
CA LEU A 65 27.44 -6.23 15.93
C LEU A 65 28.03 -4.93 15.35
N ALA A 66 28.87 -5.04 14.32
CA ALA A 66 29.45 -3.89 13.62
C ALA A 66 28.39 -3.06 12.89
N LEU A 67 27.39 -3.70 12.27
CA LEU A 67 26.27 -2.99 11.63
C LEU A 67 25.35 -2.31 12.65
N LEU A 68 25.11 -2.95 13.79
CA LEU A 68 24.30 -2.35 14.87
C LEU A 68 25.05 -1.17 15.51
N ALA A 69 26.31 -1.36 15.89
CA ALA A 69 27.12 -0.32 16.51
C ALA A 69 27.44 0.82 15.53
N GLY A 70 27.82 0.48 14.30
CA GLY A 70 28.10 1.45 13.24
C GLY A 70 26.83 2.18 12.78
N GLY A 71 25.72 1.46 12.59
CA GLY A 71 24.42 2.04 12.28
C GLY A 71 23.95 2.99 13.37
N ALA A 72 23.98 2.57 14.64
CA ALA A 72 23.67 3.44 15.77
C ALA A 72 24.62 4.65 15.81
N TYR A 73 25.93 4.45 15.73
CA TYR A 73 26.91 5.54 15.74
C TYR A 73 26.65 6.57 14.64
N VAL A 74 26.40 6.12 13.40
CA VAL A 74 26.05 6.99 12.28
C VAL A 74 24.75 7.74 12.57
N VAL A 75 23.73 7.06 13.07
CA VAL A 75 22.42 7.63 13.37
C VAL A 75 22.49 8.68 14.49
N LEU A 76 23.30 8.44 15.53
CA LEU A 76 23.56 9.40 16.60
C LEU A 76 24.37 10.60 16.11
N ASN A 77 25.34 10.40 15.20
CA ASN A 77 26.16 11.50 14.66
C ASN A 77 25.51 12.32 13.55
N THR A 78 24.64 11.70 12.73
CA THR A 78 23.96 12.38 11.60
C THR A 78 22.61 12.97 11.98
N GLY A 79 22.16 12.80 13.23
CA GLY A 79 20.89 13.33 13.68
C GLY A 79 19.68 12.70 12.99
N LEU A 80 19.82 11.56 12.30
CA LEU A 80 18.74 10.93 11.54
C LEU A 80 17.54 10.49 12.42
N LEU A 81 17.73 10.43 13.75
CA LEU A 81 16.62 10.22 14.70
C LEU A 81 15.78 11.45 14.99
N THR A 82 16.25 12.66 14.67
CA THR A 82 15.33 13.76 14.45
C THR A 82 14.66 13.48 13.12
N LYS A 83 13.64 12.61 13.16
CA LYS A 83 12.69 12.42 12.08
C LYS A 83 12.23 13.83 11.73
N GLU A 84 12.74 14.37 10.63
CA GLU A 84 12.33 15.64 10.07
C GLU A 84 10.84 15.49 9.77
N LYS A 85 10.03 15.84 10.78
CA LYS A 85 8.59 15.90 10.63
C LYS A 85 8.38 17.15 9.79
N ALA A 86 8.00 16.95 8.53
CA ALA A 86 7.41 18.03 7.76
C ALA A 86 6.23 18.55 8.56
N CYS A 87 6.37 19.77 9.09
CA CYS A 87 5.29 20.42 9.80
C CYS A 87 4.22 20.84 8.79
N THR A 88 2.97 20.74 9.20
CA THR A 88 1.82 21.29 8.47
C THR A 88 2.09 22.75 8.11
N GLN A 89 1.69 23.17 6.91
CA GLN A 89 1.90 24.52 6.38
C GLN A 89 0.94 25.54 7.02
N GLU A 90 0.88 25.52 8.33
CA GLU A 90 0.08 26.44 9.12
C GLU A 90 0.94 27.60 9.62
N VAL A 91 0.34 28.78 9.55
CA VAL A 91 0.97 30.05 9.85
C VAL A 91 0.11 30.74 10.89
N MET A 92 0.73 31.15 11.99
CA MET A 92 0.09 31.97 13.00
C MET A 92 0.46 33.43 12.74
N VAL A 93 -0.55 34.30 12.75
CA VAL A 93 -0.34 35.74 12.64
C VAL A 93 -0.07 36.29 14.03
N CYS A 94 1.06 36.95 14.17
CA CYS A 94 1.48 37.64 15.37
C CYS A 94 0.75 38.98 15.53
N PRO A 95 0.65 39.54 16.76
CA PRO A 95 -0.04 40.82 17.01
C PRO A 95 0.59 42.01 16.25
N ASP A 96 1.86 41.89 15.87
CA ASP A 96 2.64 42.79 15.01
C ASP A 96 2.35 42.61 13.51
N GLY A 97 1.49 41.65 13.13
CA GLY A 97 1.10 41.37 11.74
C GLY A 97 2.07 40.45 10.99
N THR A 98 3.18 40.05 11.61
CA THR A 98 4.11 39.07 11.02
C THR A 98 3.52 37.66 11.07
N SER A 99 4.02 36.79 10.20
CA SER A 99 3.57 35.42 10.04
C SER A 99 4.66 34.46 10.51
N VAL A 100 4.37 33.64 11.52
CA VAL A 100 5.31 32.64 12.02
C VAL A 100 4.82 31.23 11.68
N ALA A 101 5.72 30.41 11.18
CA ALA A 101 5.48 29.00 10.90
C ALA A 101 5.82 28.13 12.12
N ARG A 102 5.33 26.90 12.11
CA ARG A 102 5.76 25.86 13.05
C ARG A 102 7.19 25.43 12.76
N VAL A 103 8.00 25.30 13.81
CA VAL A 103 9.41 24.94 13.75
C VAL A 103 9.74 23.82 14.75
N GLY A 104 10.80 23.08 14.46
CA GLY A 104 11.36 22.05 15.35
C GLY A 104 10.66 20.69 15.30
N PRO A 105 11.16 19.70 16.06
CA PRO A 105 10.69 18.30 16.00
C PRO A 105 9.26 18.09 16.51
N ASN A 106 8.73 19.04 17.29
CA ASN A 106 7.35 19.03 17.81
C ASN A 106 6.40 19.93 17.00
N CYS A 107 6.88 20.63 15.96
CA CYS A 107 6.08 21.56 15.17
C CYS A 107 5.37 22.62 16.03
N GLU A 108 6.13 23.35 16.84
CA GLU A 108 5.63 24.45 17.67
C GLU A 108 5.77 25.78 16.92
N PHE A 109 4.88 26.74 17.11
CA PHE A 109 5.05 28.06 16.51
C PHE A 109 6.30 28.75 17.05
N ALA A 110 7.11 29.33 16.16
CA ALA A 110 8.20 30.19 16.56
C ALA A 110 7.66 31.41 17.34
N PRO A 111 8.41 31.95 18.33
CA PRO A 111 7.99 33.15 19.04
C PRO A 111 7.87 34.35 18.09
N CYS A 112 6.85 35.17 18.29
CA CYS A 112 6.68 36.41 17.55
C CYS A 112 7.86 37.36 17.80
N PRO A 113 8.37 38.07 16.78
CA PRO A 113 9.41 39.06 16.97
C PRO A 113 8.91 40.13 17.95
N THR A 114 9.68 40.41 19.00
CA THR A 114 9.34 41.51 19.89
C THR A 114 9.58 42.81 19.14
N PRO A 115 8.62 43.76 19.15
CA PRO A 115 8.84 45.08 18.60
C PRO A 115 9.87 45.80 19.48
N LEU A 116 11.16 45.60 19.18
CA LEU A 116 12.18 46.56 19.53
C LEU A 116 11.76 47.84 18.82
N LEU A 117 11.45 48.88 19.59
CA LEU A 117 11.14 50.23 19.12
C LEU A 117 12.34 50.77 18.34
N THR A 118 12.54 50.24 17.14
CA THR A 118 13.42 50.79 16.13
C THR A 118 12.61 51.94 15.56
N PRO A 119 13.15 53.18 15.55
CA PRO A 119 12.42 54.32 15.02
C PRO A 119 11.93 53.99 13.62
N GLU A 120 10.62 54.00 13.49
CA GLU A 120 9.82 53.83 12.28
C GLU A 120 10.43 54.60 11.10
N PRO A 121 10.91 53.95 10.03
CA PRO A 121 10.94 54.59 8.73
C PRO A 121 9.50 54.67 8.24
N THR A 122 8.91 55.85 8.47
CA THR A 122 7.68 56.36 7.90
C THR A 122 7.49 55.93 6.44
N LEU A 123 6.33 55.32 6.17
CA LEU A 123 5.57 55.37 4.92
C LEU A 123 6.38 55.68 3.65
N GLU A 124 6.96 54.67 3.01
CA GLU A 124 7.34 54.78 1.60
C GLU A 124 6.63 53.68 0.79
N ALA A 125 6.00 54.12 -0.29
CA ALA A 125 5.03 53.39 -1.08
C ALA A 125 5.54 52.04 -1.60
N THR A 126 4.62 51.07 -1.65
CA THR A 126 4.50 49.97 -2.63
C THR A 126 5.78 49.56 -3.36
N PRO A 127 6.23 48.32 -3.15
CA PRO A 127 6.20 47.38 -4.27
C PRO A 127 5.23 46.23 -3.96
N ALA A 128 4.14 46.20 -4.71
CA ALA A 128 3.43 44.96 -4.98
C ALA A 128 4.33 44.11 -5.88
N GLU A 129 5.28 43.39 -5.28
CA GLU A 129 5.92 42.25 -5.94
C GLU A 129 6.29 41.22 -4.87
N SER A 130 5.28 40.43 -4.50
CA SER A 130 5.52 39.07 -4.04
C SER A 130 5.79 38.26 -5.31
N PRO A 131 7.02 37.78 -5.58
CA PRO A 131 7.20 36.71 -6.56
C PRO A 131 6.54 35.47 -5.95
N SER A 132 5.23 35.36 -6.17
CA SER A 132 4.49 34.11 -6.09
C SER A 132 5.23 33.12 -6.99
N PRO A 133 5.81 32.03 -6.48
CA PRO A 133 6.18 30.93 -7.34
C PRO A 133 4.86 30.30 -7.80
N THR A 134 4.28 30.87 -8.85
CA THR A 134 3.26 30.19 -9.65
C THR A 134 3.97 28.95 -10.21
N PRO A 135 3.60 27.71 -9.84
CA PRO A 135 4.02 26.58 -10.62
C PRO A 135 3.37 26.73 -12.00
N THR A 136 4.20 27.10 -12.98
CA THR A 136 3.88 27.04 -14.40
C THR A 136 3.59 25.59 -14.74
N ALA A 137 2.32 25.19 -14.61
CA ALA A 137 1.81 23.96 -15.20
C ALA A 137 1.68 24.17 -16.72
N THR A 138 2.80 24.16 -17.42
CA THR A 138 2.82 23.92 -18.87
C THR A 138 2.62 22.42 -19.06
N GLY A 139 1.36 22.04 -19.19
CA GLY A 139 0.92 20.67 -19.49
C GLY A 139 -0.36 20.69 -20.30
N SER A 140 -0.41 21.56 -21.31
CA SER A 140 -1.48 21.58 -22.31
C SER A 140 -1.18 20.54 -23.40
N ALA A 141 -1.62 19.30 -23.18
CA ALA A 141 -1.92 18.36 -24.26
C ALA A 141 -3.01 17.40 -23.79
N THR A 142 -4.23 17.71 -24.22
CA THR A 142 -5.45 16.90 -24.19
C THR A 142 -5.19 15.47 -24.71
N PRO A 143 -5.46 14.40 -23.94
CA PRO A 143 -5.77 13.12 -24.56
C PRO A 143 -7.21 13.19 -25.07
N THR A 144 -7.38 13.45 -26.38
CA THR A 144 -8.64 13.26 -27.08
C THR A 144 -8.91 11.76 -27.17
N ALA A 145 -9.46 11.19 -26.09
CA ALA A 145 -10.09 9.89 -26.13
C ALA A 145 -11.47 10.06 -26.78
N SER A 146 -11.53 9.75 -28.07
CA SER A 146 -12.78 9.58 -28.81
C SER A 146 -13.22 8.12 -28.67
N PRO A 147 -14.28 7.78 -27.91
CA PRO A 147 -14.93 6.50 -28.06
C PRO A 147 -15.82 6.57 -29.30
N SER A 148 -15.25 6.24 -30.46
CA SER A 148 -16.05 5.97 -31.65
C SER A 148 -16.76 4.63 -31.43
N VAL A 149 -17.92 4.72 -30.79
CA VAL A 149 -18.94 3.66 -30.76
C VAL A 149 -19.21 3.26 -32.20
N SER A 150 -18.85 2.02 -32.54
CA SER A 150 -19.26 1.37 -33.79
C SER A 150 -20.51 0.56 -33.50
N PRO A 151 -21.70 0.96 -33.97
CA PRO A 151 -22.85 0.07 -33.99
C PRO A 151 -22.77 -0.78 -35.26
N SER A 152 -22.49 -2.08 -35.12
CA SER A 152 -22.90 -3.06 -36.12
C SER A 152 -24.00 -3.92 -35.51
N PRO A 153 -25.26 -3.76 -35.95
CA PRO A 153 -26.25 -4.81 -35.78
C PRO A 153 -26.03 -5.85 -36.87
N ILE A 154 -26.38 -7.11 -36.59
CA ILE A 154 -27.27 -7.99 -37.39
C ILE A 154 -27.04 -9.47 -36.97
N PRO A 155 -28.13 -10.26 -36.89
CA PRO A 155 -28.24 -11.59 -36.25
C PRO A 155 -27.49 -12.74 -36.90
#